data_AF-A0A7R9YFN0-F1
#
_entry.id   AF-A0A7R9YFN0-F1
#
_cell.length_a   1.000
_cell.length_b   1.000
_cell.length_c   1.000
_cell.angle_alpha   90.00
_cell.angle_beta   90.00
_cell.angle_gamma   90.00
#
_symmetry.space_group_name_H-M   'P 1'
#
loop_
_entity.id
_entity.type
_entity.pdbx_description
1 polymer ?
#
loop_
_entity_poly.entity_id
_entity_poly.type
_entity_poly.pdbx_seq_one_letter_code
_entity_poly.pdbx_strand_id
1 'polypeptide(L)'
;HSGGRQIFPDADGSWQCLPLPPLEGDRKRSERGRPKAPKGRRVKGRGRVAVGNRKGNEKLRPGPPQQQEDMPDRTDDKLDAPPNAEGQLSVRAAAMVHRVPCVGFTIEEGPRLGRIKSEVLEPIIERNAKALQLELGGRNPRAIYKTIGNLGMDESYLFPDGTRVVGERIRERSLEGRRIVICGDTSDASRLLPFSQGADVVVHECTNAFVNGQGSTDSPETERKHAERYGHSTPDVAAEFQRACAAKKLVLTHFSPRFRGDARPDSIRAMYEIEEQARAVASISGEDVVAAWDLMVLPIPPRESRVA
;
A
#
# COMPACT_ATOMS: atom_id res chain seq x y z
N HIS A 1 20.96 19.93 -8.98
CA HIS A 1 20.01 20.46 -9.97
C HIS A 1 19.42 19.29 -10.72
N SER A 2 18.32 18.75 -10.23
CA SER A 2 17.52 17.72 -10.89
C SER A 2 16.18 18.38 -11.21
N GLY A 3 15.97 18.71 -12.48
CA GLY A 3 14.71 19.28 -12.94
C GLY A 3 13.61 18.23 -12.78
N GLY A 4 12.72 18.45 -11.82
CA GLY A 4 11.48 17.68 -11.70
C GLY A 4 10.68 17.82 -12.99
N ARG A 5 10.20 16.70 -13.52
CA ARG A 5 9.26 16.66 -14.65
C ARG A 5 7.88 16.35 -14.10
N GLN A 6 6.87 17.10 -14.56
CA GLN A 6 5.47 16.82 -14.27
C GLN A 6 4.93 15.79 -15.27
N ILE A 7 4.00 14.95 -14.80
CA ILE A 7 3.20 14.04 -15.62
C ILE A 7 1.75 14.47 -15.41
N PHE A 8 1.14 15.09 -16.42
CA PHE A 8 -0.30 15.39 -16.43
C PHE A 8 -0.91 14.81 -17.71
N PRO A 9 -2.14 14.26 -17.65
CA PRO A 9 -2.86 13.86 -18.84
C PRO A 9 -3.42 15.10 -19.56
N ASP A 10 -3.29 15.14 -20.89
CA ASP A 10 -4.05 16.07 -21.71
C ASP A 10 -5.54 15.68 -21.73
N ALA A 11 -6.42 16.61 -22.15
CA ALA A 11 -7.87 16.41 -22.19
C ALA A 11 -8.32 15.25 -23.11
N ASP A 12 -7.43 14.71 -23.94
CA ASP A 12 -7.63 13.57 -24.83
C ASP A 12 -6.95 12.26 -24.37
N GLY A 13 -6.28 12.27 -23.21
CA GLY A 13 -5.61 11.09 -22.65
C GLY A 13 -4.24 10.76 -23.26
N SER A 14 -3.66 11.64 -24.07
CA SER A 14 -2.27 11.51 -24.54
C SER A 14 -1.27 12.23 -23.61
N TRP A 15 0.01 11.84 -23.66
CA TRP A 15 1.06 12.31 -22.74
C TRP A 15 2.14 13.10 -23.47
N GLN A 16 2.36 14.37 -23.10
CA GLN A 16 3.55 15.13 -23.49
C GLN A 16 4.31 15.71 -22.30
N CYS A 17 5.65 15.66 -22.38
CA CYS A 17 6.57 16.21 -21.38
C CYS A 17 6.83 17.70 -21.65
N LEU A 18 6.47 18.59 -20.72
CA LEU A 18 6.84 20.01 -20.80
C LEU A 18 7.68 20.47 -19.58
N PRO A 19 8.67 21.35 -19.79
CA PRO A 19 9.53 21.87 -18.72
C PRO A 19 8.81 22.92 -17.85
N LEU A 20 9.16 22.95 -16.56
CA LEU A 20 8.66 23.93 -15.60
C LEU A 20 9.11 25.37 -15.94
N PRO A 21 8.27 26.40 -15.73
CA PRO A 21 8.68 27.78 -15.89
C PRO A 21 9.68 28.18 -14.77
N PRO A 22 10.67 29.04 -15.07
CA PRO A 22 11.65 29.48 -14.09
C PRO A 22 11.03 30.37 -13.00
N LEU A 23 11.60 30.28 -11.79
CA LEU A 23 11.22 31.09 -10.63
C LEU A 23 11.58 32.56 -10.87
N GLU A 24 10.60 33.43 -11.06
CA GLU A 24 10.79 34.88 -10.93
C GLU A 24 10.79 35.26 -9.44
N GLY A 25 11.91 35.76 -8.93
CA GLY A 25 11.92 36.27 -7.56
C GLY A 25 13.25 36.68 -6.91
N ASP A 26 14.38 36.70 -7.62
CA ASP A 26 15.63 37.21 -7.04
C ASP A 26 15.74 38.73 -7.28
N ARG A 27 15.14 39.53 -6.40
CA ARG A 27 15.39 40.98 -6.31
C ARG A 27 15.81 41.37 -4.90
N LYS A 28 17.12 41.60 -4.78
CA LYS A 28 17.85 42.33 -3.72
C LYS A 28 16.97 43.28 -2.92
N ARG A 29 16.92 43.10 -1.59
CA ARG A 29 16.49 44.15 -0.66
C ARG A 29 17.65 44.52 0.26
N SER A 30 18.28 45.63 -0.08
CA SER A 30 19.24 46.36 0.74
C SER A 30 18.58 46.94 1.99
N GLU A 31 19.44 47.17 2.99
CA GLU A 31 19.23 47.80 4.28
C GLU A 31 18.09 48.84 4.32
N ARG A 32 17.20 48.71 5.32
CA ARG A 32 16.54 49.83 5.99
C ARG A 32 15.77 49.39 7.24
N GLY A 33 16.23 49.86 8.40
CA GLY A 33 15.39 50.33 9.51
C GLY A 33 14.65 49.30 10.38
N ARG A 34 15.20 49.00 11.57
CA ARG A 34 14.44 48.49 12.73
C ARG A 34 13.43 49.53 13.22
N PRO A 35 12.18 49.15 13.56
CA PRO A 35 11.40 49.83 14.58
C PRO A 35 11.33 49.01 15.87
N LYS A 36 11.42 49.73 16.99
CA LYS A 36 11.47 49.25 18.38
C LYS A 36 10.13 48.67 18.84
N ALA A 37 10.20 47.63 19.68
CA ALA A 37 9.07 47.10 20.45
C ALA A 37 8.56 48.09 21.52
N PRO A 38 7.24 48.18 21.78
CA PRO A 38 6.74 48.84 22.97
C PRO A 38 6.63 47.86 24.16
N LYS A 39 6.94 48.44 25.32
CA LYS A 39 7.12 47.83 26.64
C LYS A 39 5.82 47.27 27.22
N GLY A 40 5.97 46.19 27.98
CA GLY A 40 4.91 45.57 28.76
C GLY A 40 4.28 46.48 29.82
N ARG A 41 3.01 46.20 30.13
CA ARG A 41 2.27 46.79 31.23
C ARG A 41 1.82 45.69 32.18
N ARG A 42 2.36 45.71 33.40
CA ARG A 42 1.87 44.99 34.58
C ARG A 42 0.46 45.47 34.91
N VAL A 43 -0.44 44.53 35.20
CA VAL A 43 -1.67 44.82 35.97
C VAL A 43 -1.65 43.94 37.21
N LYS A 44 -1.73 44.60 38.38
CA LYS A 44 -1.86 44.00 39.71
C LYS A 44 -3.30 43.53 39.91
N GLY A 45 -3.48 42.40 40.60
CA GLY A 45 -4.78 41.90 41.00
C GLY A 45 -5.43 42.65 42.16
N ARG A 46 -6.72 42.37 42.35
CA ARG A 46 -7.46 42.26 43.63
C ARG A 46 -8.93 41.97 43.32
N GLY A 47 -9.58 41.16 44.16
CA GLY A 47 -11.04 41.16 44.29
C GLY A 47 -11.70 39.79 44.21
N ARG A 48 -11.73 39.06 45.33
CA ARG A 48 -12.71 38.00 45.60
C ARG A 48 -14.09 38.63 45.79
N VAL A 49 -15.13 38.05 45.19
CA VAL A 49 -16.47 37.98 45.80
C VAL A 49 -17.03 36.59 45.49
N ALA A 50 -17.37 35.86 46.55
CA ALA A 50 -18.07 34.60 46.50
C ALA A 50 -19.58 34.85 46.50
N VAL A 51 -20.32 34.20 45.60
CA VAL A 51 -21.72 33.86 45.81
C VAL A 51 -21.86 32.41 45.37
N GLY A 52 -22.13 31.54 46.34
CA GLY A 52 -22.30 30.13 46.12
C GLY A 52 -23.64 29.83 45.46
N ASN A 53 -23.64 28.83 44.60
CA ASN A 53 -24.78 27.93 44.52
C ASN A 53 -24.26 26.49 44.43
N ARG A 54 -24.54 25.74 45.49
CA ARG A 54 -24.30 24.30 45.58
C ARG A 54 -25.34 23.61 44.71
N LYS A 55 -24.91 22.64 43.89
CA LYS A 55 -25.62 21.38 43.62
C LYS A 55 -24.73 20.43 42.80
N GLY A 56 -24.47 19.25 43.37
CA GLY A 56 -24.10 18.03 42.66
C GLY A 56 -22.69 17.94 42.06
N ASN A 57 -21.68 17.68 42.90
CA ASN A 57 -20.39 17.19 42.43
C ASN A 57 -20.33 15.67 42.67
N GLU A 58 -20.92 14.88 41.79
CA GLU A 58 -20.64 13.45 41.72
C GLU A 58 -19.29 13.28 41.02
N LYS A 59 -18.25 13.12 41.84
CA LYS A 59 -16.96 12.62 41.36
C LYS A 59 -17.20 11.22 40.80
N LEU A 60 -17.26 11.07 39.47
CA LEU A 60 -17.04 9.78 38.84
C LEU A 60 -15.68 9.28 39.31
N ARG A 61 -15.69 8.23 40.14
CA ARG A 61 -14.49 7.48 40.47
C ARG A 61 -13.96 6.90 39.16
N PRO A 62 -12.65 6.94 38.89
CA PRO A 62 -12.11 6.14 37.81
C PRO A 62 -12.47 4.68 38.11
N GLY A 63 -13.12 4.02 37.15
CA GLY A 63 -13.37 2.59 37.24
C GLY A 63 -12.04 1.84 37.40
N PRO A 64 -12.06 0.62 37.97
CA PRO A 64 -10.85 -0.18 38.06
C PRO A 64 -10.23 -0.32 36.67
N PRO A 65 -8.89 -0.37 36.54
CA PRO A 65 -8.24 -0.61 35.26
C PRO A 65 -8.90 -1.84 34.64
N GLN A 66 -9.44 -1.68 33.43
CA GLN A 66 -9.96 -2.80 32.67
C GLN A 66 -8.79 -3.75 32.50
N GLN A 67 -8.87 -4.89 33.19
CA GLN A 67 -7.96 -5.99 32.98
C GLN A 67 -8.12 -6.34 31.51
N GLN A 68 -7.06 -6.10 30.76
CA GLN A 68 -6.89 -6.61 29.42
C GLN A 68 -6.90 -8.12 29.60
N GLU A 69 -8.07 -8.74 29.42
CA GLU A 69 -8.15 -10.19 29.39
C GLU A 69 -7.23 -10.62 28.25
N ASP A 70 -6.13 -11.28 28.62
CA ASP A 70 -5.22 -11.91 27.67
C ASP A 70 -6.06 -12.90 26.87
N MET A 71 -6.51 -12.44 25.70
CA MET A 71 -7.00 -13.31 24.65
C MET A 71 -5.89 -14.32 24.41
N PRO A 72 -6.15 -15.63 24.55
CA PRO A 72 -5.12 -16.63 24.41
C PRO A 72 -4.45 -16.44 23.06
N ASP A 73 -3.14 -16.23 23.13
CA ASP A 73 -2.26 -16.17 21.98
C ASP A 73 -2.39 -17.51 21.23
N ARG A 74 -3.27 -17.55 20.24
CA ARG A 74 -3.34 -18.65 19.27
C ARG A 74 -2.19 -18.45 18.28
N THR A 75 -0.96 -18.58 18.76
CA THR A 75 0.25 -18.63 17.92
C THR A 75 0.58 -20.03 17.41
N ASP A 76 -0.22 -21.04 17.77
CA ASP A 76 0.08 -22.46 17.46
C ASP A 76 -0.80 -23.12 16.40
N ASP A 77 -1.49 -22.37 15.54
CA ASP A 77 -1.93 -22.92 14.26
C ASP A 77 -0.94 -22.47 13.19
N LYS A 78 -0.01 -23.39 12.85
CA LYS A 78 0.80 -23.28 11.64
C LYS A 78 -0.09 -22.84 10.48
N LEU A 79 0.18 -21.64 9.99
CA LEU A 79 -0.45 -21.02 8.83
C LEU A 79 -0.02 -21.70 7.52
N ASP A 80 0.05 -23.03 7.50
CA ASP A 80 0.23 -23.84 6.30
C ASP A 80 -1.15 -24.09 5.66
N ALA A 81 -1.93 -23.02 5.48
CA ALA A 81 -3.02 -23.08 4.52
C ALA A 81 -2.37 -23.48 3.17
N PRO A 82 -2.88 -24.51 2.49
CA PRO A 82 -2.31 -24.93 1.21
C PRO A 82 -2.23 -23.70 0.29
N PRO A 83 -1.16 -23.56 -0.51
CA PRO A 83 -1.06 -22.47 -1.45
C PRO A 83 -2.38 -22.40 -2.23
N ASN A 84 -2.95 -21.20 -2.32
CA ASN A 84 -4.20 -20.96 -3.02
C ASN A 84 -4.20 -21.68 -4.37
N ALA A 85 -5.32 -22.29 -4.74
CA ALA A 85 -5.46 -22.84 -6.09
C ALA A 85 -5.27 -21.73 -7.15
N GLU A 86 -5.03 -22.11 -8.40
CA GLU A 86 -4.78 -21.16 -9.48
C GLU A 86 -5.86 -20.06 -9.54
N GLY A 87 -5.43 -18.80 -9.43
CA GLY A 87 -6.33 -17.63 -9.48
C GLY A 87 -7.30 -17.49 -8.30
N GLN A 88 -7.23 -18.35 -7.28
CA GLN A 88 -8.02 -18.23 -6.06
C GLN A 88 -7.49 -17.08 -5.19
N LEU A 89 -8.39 -16.28 -4.64
CA LEU A 89 -8.05 -15.23 -3.68
C LEU A 89 -8.17 -15.77 -2.25
N SER A 90 -7.20 -15.42 -1.41
CA SER A 90 -7.30 -15.56 0.04
C SER A 90 -7.18 -14.19 0.70
N VAL A 91 -7.89 -14.04 1.81
CA VAL A 91 -7.89 -12.80 2.60
C VAL A 91 -7.58 -13.17 4.04
N ARG A 92 -6.58 -12.51 4.61
CA ARG A 92 -6.24 -12.59 6.04
C ARG A 92 -6.51 -11.23 6.67
N ALA A 93 -6.99 -11.24 7.90
CA ALA A 93 -7.33 -10.03 8.65
C ALA A 93 -6.57 -10.00 9.97
N ALA A 94 -6.13 -8.82 10.41
CA ALA A 94 -5.54 -8.61 11.72
C ALA A 94 -6.08 -7.34 12.37
N ALA A 95 -6.21 -7.36 13.70
CA ALA A 95 -6.62 -6.19 14.47
C ALA A 95 -5.55 -5.09 14.43
N MET A 96 -5.98 -3.84 14.22
CA MET A 96 -5.13 -2.65 14.16
C MET A 96 -5.13 -1.88 15.48
N VAL A 97 -4.09 -1.08 15.72
CA VAL A 97 -4.01 -0.22 16.91
C VAL A 97 -4.69 1.11 16.61
N HIS A 98 -5.93 1.25 17.06
CA HIS A 98 -6.75 2.45 16.88
C HIS A 98 -7.64 2.71 18.12
N ARG A 99 -8.32 3.87 18.17
CA ARG A 99 -9.20 4.25 19.31
C ARG A 99 -10.46 3.39 19.42
N VAL A 100 -10.88 2.79 18.31
CA VAL A 100 -11.98 1.84 18.24
C VAL A 100 -11.51 0.59 17.51
N PRO A 101 -12.18 -0.56 17.65
CA PRO A 101 -11.81 -1.77 16.92
C PRO A 101 -11.69 -1.50 15.42
N CYS A 102 -10.50 -1.74 14.88
CA CYS A 102 -10.17 -1.55 13.48
C CYS A 102 -9.41 -2.79 12.98
N VAL A 103 -9.50 -3.05 11.67
CA VAL A 103 -8.96 -4.24 11.03
C VAL A 103 -8.22 -3.84 9.75
N GLY A 104 -7.08 -4.48 9.52
CA GLY A 104 -6.36 -4.44 8.25
C GLY A 104 -6.43 -5.79 7.54
N PHE A 105 -6.24 -5.79 6.23
CA PHE A 105 -6.38 -6.97 5.38
C PHE A 105 -5.12 -7.20 4.53
N THR A 106 -4.72 -8.46 4.42
CA THR A 106 -3.81 -8.93 3.37
C THR A 106 -4.61 -9.79 2.39
N ILE A 107 -4.60 -9.39 1.12
CA ILE A 107 -5.26 -10.10 0.02
C ILE A 107 -4.17 -10.73 -0.84
N GLU A 108 -4.26 -12.04 -1.06
CA GLU A 108 -3.29 -12.80 -1.83
C GLU A 108 -3.99 -13.60 -2.91
N GLU A 109 -3.53 -13.42 -4.14
CA GLU A 109 -3.91 -14.27 -5.27
C GLU A 109 -3.05 -15.53 -5.26
N GLY A 110 -3.63 -16.67 -5.63
CA GLY A 110 -2.88 -17.89 -5.87
C GLY A 110 -1.96 -17.77 -7.09
N PRO A 111 -0.93 -18.61 -7.17
CA PRO A 111 -0.04 -18.65 -8.32
C PRO A 111 -0.84 -18.88 -9.60
N ARG A 112 -0.40 -18.28 -10.71
CA ARG A 112 -0.93 -18.57 -12.04
C ARG A 112 -0.01 -19.51 -12.78
N LEU A 113 -0.57 -20.52 -13.43
CA LEU A 113 0.24 -21.41 -14.25
C LEU A 113 0.85 -20.61 -15.40
N GLY A 114 2.10 -20.91 -15.70
CA GLY A 114 2.79 -20.27 -16.83
C GLY A 114 2.11 -20.63 -18.15
N ARG A 115 2.27 -19.75 -19.14
CA ARG A 115 1.69 -19.95 -20.47
C ARG A 115 2.21 -21.26 -21.08
N ILE A 116 1.34 -21.94 -21.81
CA ILE A 116 1.72 -23.12 -22.60
C ILE A 116 2.56 -22.66 -23.81
N LYS A 117 3.72 -23.28 -23.99
CA LYS A 117 4.63 -23.08 -25.12
C LYS A 117 4.08 -23.81 -26.35
N SER A 118 3.17 -23.18 -27.06
CA SER A 118 2.50 -23.76 -28.23
C SER A 118 3.50 -24.23 -29.29
N GLU A 119 4.57 -23.48 -29.52
CA GLU A 119 5.68 -23.81 -30.43
C GLU A 119 6.34 -25.17 -30.14
N VAL A 120 6.33 -25.65 -28.89
CA VAL A 120 6.84 -26.99 -28.55
C VAL A 120 5.79 -28.07 -28.81
N LEU A 121 4.52 -27.75 -28.60
CA LEU A 121 3.40 -28.71 -28.63
C LEU A 121 2.81 -28.92 -30.03
N GLU A 122 2.68 -27.87 -30.84
CA GLU A 122 2.03 -27.95 -32.15
C GLU A 122 2.67 -29.02 -33.06
N PRO A 123 4.00 -29.10 -33.22
CA PRO A 123 4.62 -30.13 -34.07
C PRO A 123 4.32 -31.55 -33.58
N ILE A 124 4.22 -31.75 -32.26
CA ILE A 124 3.93 -33.05 -31.65
C ILE A 124 2.47 -33.42 -31.88
N ILE A 125 1.55 -32.46 -31.70
CA ILE A 125 0.10 -32.66 -31.93
C ILE A 125 -0.17 -32.98 -33.39
N GLU A 126 0.48 -32.29 -34.32
CA GLU A 126 0.32 -32.53 -35.77
C GLU A 126 0.76 -33.94 -36.16
N ARG A 127 1.92 -34.39 -35.66
CA ARG A 127 2.42 -35.76 -35.91
C ARG A 127 1.47 -36.85 -35.38
N ASN A 128 0.73 -36.57 -34.32
CA ASN A 128 -0.22 -37.50 -33.69
C ASN A 128 -1.68 -37.25 -34.08
N ALA A 129 -1.97 -36.34 -35.00
CA ALA A 129 -3.32 -35.81 -35.23
C ALA A 129 -4.39 -36.90 -35.46
N LYS A 130 -4.11 -37.90 -36.30
CA LYS A 130 -5.06 -38.98 -36.60
C LYS A 130 -5.34 -39.86 -35.37
N ALA A 131 -4.31 -40.20 -34.61
CA ALA A 131 -4.44 -41.02 -33.41
C ALA A 131 -5.18 -40.25 -32.29
N LEU A 132 -4.81 -38.99 -32.07
CA LEU A 132 -5.48 -38.11 -31.10
C LEU A 132 -6.95 -37.88 -31.46
N GLN A 133 -7.27 -37.71 -32.75
CA GLN A 133 -8.66 -37.56 -33.18
C GLN A 133 -9.49 -38.80 -32.83
N LEU A 134 -8.93 -40.01 -32.99
CA LEU A 134 -9.60 -41.25 -32.63
C LEU A 134 -9.78 -41.37 -31.10
N GLU A 135 -8.72 -41.12 -30.32
CA GLU A 135 -8.75 -41.17 -28.85
C GLU A 135 -9.70 -40.14 -28.23
N LEU A 136 -9.81 -38.95 -28.82
CA LEU A 136 -10.68 -37.87 -28.36
C LEU A 136 -12.12 -37.99 -28.87
N GLY A 137 -12.51 -39.13 -29.44
CA GLY A 137 -13.88 -39.40 -29.90
C GLY A 137 -14.27 -38.61 -31.14
N GLY A 138 -13.36 -38.45 -32.10
CA GLY A 138 -13.57 -37.71 -33.35
C GLY A 138 -13.38 -36.19 -33.24
N ARG A 139 -13.06 -35.67 -32.05
CA ARG A 139 -12.82 -34.24 -31.83
C ARG A 139 -11.53 -33.76 -32.49
N ASN A 140 -11.40 -32.44 -32.63
CA ASN A 140 -10.17 -31.82 -33.12
C ASN A 140 -8.98 -32.25 -32.22
N PRO A 141 -7.84 -32.71 -32.79
CA PRO A 141 -6.65 -33.09 -32.03
C PRO A 141 -6.17 -32.02 -31.05
N ARG A 142 -6.40 -30.73 -31.38
CA ARG A 142 -6.09 -29.60 -30.49
C ARG A 142 -6.89 -29.58 -29.19
N ALA A 143 -7.97 -30.36 -29.05
CA ALA A 143 -8.65 -30.50 -27.76
C ALA A 143 -7.74 -31.09 -26.66
N ILE A 144 -6.62 -31.72 -27.04
CA ILE A 144 -5.60 -32.20 -26.11
C ILE A 144 -4.94 -31.07 -25.29
N TYR A 145 -4.98 -29.82 -25.77
CA TYR A 145 -4.49 -28.66 -25.02
C TYR A 145 -5.16 -28.52 -23.65
N LYS A 146 -6.41 -28.98 -23.48
CA LYS A 146 -7.07 -28.97 -22.17
C LYS A 146 -6.46 -29.98 -21.20
N THR A 147 -6.17 -31.19 -21.68
CA THR A 147 -5.55 -32.25 -20.87
C THR A 147 -4.11 -31.87 -20.51
N ILE A 148 -3.33 -31.45 -21.51
CA ILE A 148 -1.95 -31.02 -21.34
C ILE A 148 -1.88 -29.74 -20.49
N GLY A 149 -2.85 -28.86 -20.68
CA GLY A 149 -3.03 -27.62 -19.93
C GLY A 149 -3.44 -27.79 -18.47
N ASN A 150 -3.71 -29.02 -18.02
CA ASN A 150 -3.92 -29.36 -16.61
C ASN A 150 -2.76 -30.13 -15.98
N LEU A 151 -1.71 -30.50 -16.73
CA LEU A 151 -0.55 -31.19 -16.17
C LEU A 151 0.19 -30.31 -15.15
N GLY A 152 0.50 -30.87 -14.00
CA GLY A 152 1.49 -30.31 -13.07
C GLY A 152 2.90 -30.23 -13.68
N MET A 153 3.82 -29.51 -13.03
CA MET A 153 5.17 -29.29 -13.57
C MET A 153 5.97 -30.59 -13.76
N ASP A 154 5.83 -31.52 -12.82
CA ASP A 154 6.52 -32.83 -12.85
C ASP A 154 5.72 -33.92 -13.56
N GLU A 155 4.47 -33.61 -13.94
CA GLU A 155 3.61 -34.54 -14.63
C GLU A 155 3.96 -34.62 -16.12
N SER A 156 3.64 -35.76 -16.72
CA SER A 156 3.93 -36.00 -18.12
C SER A 156 2.77 -36.61 -18.87
N TYR A 157 2.69 -36.29 -20.15
CA TYR A 157 1.78 -36.93 -21.08
C TYR A 157 2.57 -37.70 -22.14
N LEU A 158 2.16 -38.94 -22.41
CA LEU A 158 2.73 -39.79 -23.43
C LEU A 158 1.84 -39.74 -24.67
N PHE A 159 2.38 -39.24 -25.78
CA PHE A 159 1.69 -39.22 -27.06
C PHE A 159 1.67 -40.62 -27.71
N PRO A 160 0.73 -40.89 -28.63
CA PRO A 160 0.62 -42.17 -29.34
C PRO A 160 1.89 -42.60 -30.10
N ASP A 161 2.71 -41.66 -30.56
CA ASP A 161 4.00 -41.94 -31.20
C ASP A 161 5.14 -42.28 -30.22
N GLY A 162 4.87 -42.36 -28.92
CA GLY A 162 5.84 -42.62 -27.86
C GLY A 162 6.55 -41.39 -27.32
N THR A 163 6.24 -40.19 -27.81
CA THR A 163 6.85 -38.94 -27.32
C THR A 163 6.30 -38.57 -25.96
N ARG A 164 7.20 -38.43 -24.99
CA ARG A 164 6.85 -37.97 -23.64
C ARG A 164 7.09 -36.47 -23.52
N VAL A 165 6.06 -35.72 -23.15
CA VAL A 165 6.17 -34.32 -22.77
C VAL A 165 5.99 -34.17 -21.26
N VAL A 166 6.77 -33.30 -20.64
CA VAL A 166 6.71 -32.99 -19.20
C VAL A 166 6.23 -31.55 -19.04
N GLY A 167 5.42 -31.27 -18.01
CA GLY A 167 4.84 -29.96 -17.74
C GLY A 167 5.86 -28.82 -17.80
N GLU A 168 7.03 -28.99 -17.18
CA GLU A 168 8.12 -28.02 -17.18
C GLU A 168 8.63 -27.65 -18.60
N ARG A 169 8.64 -28.60 -19.55
CA ARG A 169 9.13 -28.35 -20.92
C ARG A 169 8.12 -27.58 -21.76
N ILE A 170 6.83 -27.77 -21.48
CA ILE A 170 5.73 -27.25 -22.29
C ILE A 170 5.05 -26.03 -21.67
N ARG A 171 5.45 -25.62 -20.46
CA ARG A 171 4.97 -24.41 -19.80
C ARG A 171 6.11 -23.47 -19.46
N GLU A 172 5.76 -22.21 -19.35
CA GLU A 172 6.57 -21.22 -18.64
C GLU A 172 6.48 -21.45 -17.13
N ARG A 173 7.36 -20.81 -16.37
CA ARG A 173 7.29 -20.86 -14.90
C ARG A 173 5.98 -20.26 -14.41
N SER A 174 5.48 -20.79 -13.30
CA SER A 174 4.33 -20.21 -12.61
C SER A 174 4.64 -18.79 -12.19
N LEU A 175 3.69 -17.88 -12.42
CA LEU A 175 3.75 -16.53 -11.88
C LEU A 175 3.25 -16.57 -10.44
N GLU A 176 4.00 -15.96 -9.52
CA GLU A 176 3.49 -15.75 -8.17
C GLU A 176 2.22 -14.89 -8.23
N GLY A 177 1.25 -15.21 -7.38
CA GLY A 177 0.07 -14.38 -7.28
C GLY A 177 0.37 -13.03 -6.62
N ARG A 178 -0.44 -12.04 -6.95
CA ARG A 178 -0.32 -10.69 -6.39
C ARG A 178 -0.70 -10.67 -4.92
N ARG A 179 -0.01 -9.83 -4.14
CA ARG A 179 -0.29 -9.61 -2.71
C ARG A 179 -0.50 -8.13 -2.44
N ILE A 180 -1.64 -7.80 -1.87
CA ILE A 180 -2.04 -6.43 -1.53
C ILE A 180 -2.29 -6.37 -0.04
N VAL A 181 -1.82 -5.31 0.60
CA VAL A 181 -2.05 -5.03 2.01
C VAL A 181 -2.85 -3.75 2.10
N ILE A 182 -3.95 -3.76 2.86
CA ILE A 182 -4.82 -2.62 3.08
C ILE A 182 -4.95 -2.43 4.59
N CYS A 183 -4.31 -1.40 5.12
CA CYS A 183 -4.48 -1.01 6.51
C CYS A 183 -5.77 -0.18 6.65
N GLY A 184 -6.56 -0.46 7.68
CA GLY A 184 -7.52 0.53 8.19
C GLY A 184 -6.81 1.60 9.01
N ASP A 185 -7.58 2.48 9.64
CA ASP A 185 -7.06 3.49 10.57
C ASP A 185 -6.23 2.83 11.68
N THR A 186 -5.01 3.32 11.88
CA THR A 186 -4.05 2.71 12.80
C THR A 186 -2.88 3.63 13.12
N SER A 187 -2.35 3.51 14.34
CA SER A 187 -1.01 4.00 14.70
C SER A 187 0.06 2.91 14.65
N ASP A 188 -0.33 1.63 14.55
CA ASP A 188 0.59 0.50 14.41
C ASP A 188 -0.06 -0.67 13.65
N ALA A 189 0.52 -1.01 12.50
CA ALA A 189 0.08 -2.09 11.62
C ALA A 189 0.89 -3.40 11.81
N SER A 190 1.78 -3.48 12.80
CA SER A 190 2.70 -4.60 13.04
C SER A 190 2.05 -5.98 13.05
N ARG A 191 0.80 -6.08 13.53
CA ARG A 191 0.03 -7.34 13.57
C ARG A 191 -0.29 -7.93 12.19
N LEU A 192 -0.25 -7.13 11.13
CA LEU A 192 -0.48 -7.58 9.76
C LEU A 192 0.81 -8.04 9.06
N LEU A 193 1.98 -7.73 9.66
CA LEU A 193 3.30 -8.01 9.10
C LEU A 193 3.54 -9.49 8.76
N PRO A 194 3.14 -10.48 9.58
CA PRO A 194 3.38 -11.90 9.27
C PRO A 194 2.76 -12.38 7.96
N PHE A 195 1.70 -11.70 7.50
CA PHE A 195 0.99 -12.03 6.26
C PHE A 195 1.41 -11.15 5.09
N SER A 196 2.12 -10.06 5.35
CA SER A 196 2.32 -8.96 4.41
C SER A 196 3.68 -8.96 3.71
N GLN A 197 4.54 -9.95 4.00
CA GLN A 197 5.90 -10.00 3.47
C GLN A 197 5.95 -10.01 1.94
N GLY A 198 6.88 -9.26 1.36
CA GLY A 198 7.03 -9.09 -0.08
C GLY A 198 5.79 -8.59 -0.82
N ALA A 199 4.85 -7.86 -0.19
CA ALA A 199 3.63 -7.38 -0.85
C ALA A 199 3.92 -6.53 -2.10
N ASP A 200 3.02 -6.54 -3.09
CA ASP A 200 3.16 -5.68 -4.26
C ASP A 200 2.75 -4.24 -3.94
N VAL A 201 1.70 -4.08 -3.15
CA VAL A 201 1.18 -2.78 -2.73
C VAL A 201 0.78 -2.83 -1.27
N VAL A 202 1.21 -1.82 -0.51
CA VAL A 202 0.67 -1.49 0.82
C VAL A 202 -0.13 -0.20 0.69
N VAL A 203 -1.40 -0.25 1.04
CA VAL A 203 -2.26 0.93 1.23
C VAL A 203 -2.30 1.23 2.72
N HIS A 204 -1.83 2.41 3.12
CA HIS A 204 -1.69 2.79 4.52
C HIS A 204 -2.30 4.16 4.79
N GLU A 205 -2.95 4.32 5.94
CA GLU A 205 -3.41 5.62 6.38
C GLU A 205 -2.23 6.56 6.69
N CYS A 206 -2.43 7.84 6.44
CA CYS A 206 -1.45 8.91 6.65
C CYS A 206 -2.19 10.17 7.07
N THR A 207 -2.91 10.07 8.19
CA THR A 207 -3.80 11.15 8.64
C THR A 207 -3.04 12.42 8.97
N ASN A 208 -1.90 12.31 9.63
CA ASN A 208 -1.07 13.44 10.03
C ASN A 208 0.19 13.50 9.18
N ALA A 209 0.69 14.71 8.91
CA ALA A 209 1.97 14.92 8.25
C ALA A 209 2.52 16.29 8.61
N PHE A 210 3.83 16.46 8.49
CA PHE A 210 4.47 17.76 8.72
C PHE A 210 4.61 18.51 7.39
N VAL A 211 3.64 19.36 7.08
CA VAL A 211 3.66 20.24 5.90
C VAL A 211 3.70 21.70 6.33
N ASN A 212 4.75 22.42 5.96
CA ASN A 212 4.93 23.82 6.32
C ASN A 212 3.76 24.68 5.84
N GLY A 213 3.19 25.50 6.74
CA GLY A 213 2.12 26.46 6.39
C GLY A 213 0.70 25.89 6.27
N GLN A 214 0.50 24.58 6.47
CA GLN A 214 -0.82 23.91 6.38
C GLN A 214 -1.39 23.49 7.75
N GLY A 215 -1.08 24.25 8.81
CA GLY A 215 -1.58 23.96 10.17
C GLY A 215 -0.93 22.73 10.83
N SER A 216 0.28 22.37 10.40
CA SER A 216 1.13 21.37 11.07
C SER A 216 1.69 21.93 12.38
N THR A 217 2.00 21.05 13.32
CA THR A 217 2.67 21.40 14.59
C THR A 217 4.14 21.78 14.37
N ASP A 218 4.85 22.05 15.46
CA ASP A 218 6.20 22.64 15.42
C ASP A 218 7.27 21.72 14.80
N SER A 219 7.06 20.39 14.74
CA SER A 219 8.03 19.43 14.16
C SER A 219 7.41 18.09 13.72
N PRO A 220 8.09 17.31 12.85
CA PRO A 220 7.65 15.95 12.47
C PRO A 220 7.39 15.03 13.67
N GLU A 221 8.27 15.07 14.68
CA GLU A 221 8.13 14.27 15.90
C GLU A 221 6.85 14.60 16.69
N THR A 222 6.45 15.88 16.69
CA THR A 222 5.21 16.29 17.34
C THR A 222 3.97 15.83 16.58
N GLU A 223 4.00 15.84 15.24
CA GLU A 223 2.92 15.26 14.42
C GLU A 223 2.82 13.74 14.65
N ARG A 224 3.95 13.03 14.69
CA ARG A 224 3.98 11.57 14.97
C ARG A 224 3.33 11.22 16.30
N LYS A 225 3.72 11.90 17.38
CA LYS A 225 3.11 11.73 18.72
C LYS A 225 1.62 12.09 18.73
N HIS A 226 1.23 13.11 17.99
CA HIS A 226 -0.17 13.51 17.88
C HIS A 226 -0.99 12.42 17.17
N ALA A 227 -0.49 11.92 16.04
CA ALA A 227 -1.12 10.84 15.29
C ALA A 227 -1.29 9.60 16.17
N GLU A 228 -0.20 9.14 16.80
CA GLU A 228 -0.20 7.98 17.68
C GLU A 228 -1.23 8.10 18.80
N ARG A 229 -1.29 9.26 19.47
CA ARG A 229 -2.26 9.52 20.54
C ARG A 229 -3.72 9.35 20.11
N TYR A 230 -4.04 9.64 18.84
CA TYR A 230 -5.37 9.50 18.29
C TYR A 230 -5.57 8.21 17.48
N GLY A 231 -4.59 7.30 17.50
CA GLY A 231 -4.62 6.02 16.81
C GLY A 231 -4.40 6.14 15.31
N HIS A 232 -3.64 7.13 14.85
CA HIS A 232 -3.36 7.41 13.44
C HIS A 232 -1.87 7.39 13.14
N SER A 233 -1.53 7.42 11.85
CA SER A 233 -0.16 7.33 11.36
C SER A 233 0.31 8.60 10.64
N THR A 234 1.63 8.72 10.56
CA THR A 234 2.37 9.72 9.79
C THR A 234 3.10 9.06 8.60
N PRO A 235 3.64 9.83 7.63
CA PRO A 235 4.25 9.26 6.42
C PRO A 235 5.42 8.31 6.74
N ASP A 236 6.21 8.63 7.77
CA ASP A 236 7.32 7.81 8.25
C ASP A 236 6.84 6.46 8.80
N VAL A 237 5.76 6.44 9.60
CA VAL A 237 5.19 5.20 10.15
C VAL A 237 4.69 4.27 9.03
N ALA A 238 3.99 4.84 8.05
CA ALA A 238 3.54 4.11 6.87
C ALA A 238 4.72 3.54 6.06
N ALA A 239 5.79 4.32 5.89
CA ALA A 239 7.02 3.90 5.20
C ALA A 239 7.81 2.83 5.97
N GLU A 240 7.87 2.93 7.30
CA GLU A 240 8.47 1.91 8.17
C GLU A 240 7.76 0.56 8.02
N PHE A 241 6.42 0.58 8.00
CA PHE A 241 5.64 -0.64 7.78
C PHE A 241 5.82 -1.21 6.37
N GLN A 242 5.81 -0.37 5.32
CA GLN A 242 6.13 -0.80 3.96
C GLN A 242 7.48 -1.49 3.89
N ARG A 243 8.50 -0.88 4.50
CA ARG A 243 9.86 -1.41 4.54
C ARG A 243 9.92 -2.74 5.28
N ALA A 244 9.25 -2.85 6.42
CA ALA A 244 9.16 -4.09 7.18
C ALA A 244 8.49 -5.22 6.36
N CYS A 245 7.49 -4.87 5.56
CA CYS A 245 6.83 -5.79 4.63
C CYS A 245 7.68 -6.11 3.40
N ALA A 246 8.83 -5.46 3.17
CA ALA A 246 9.56 -5.51 1.91
C ALA A 246 8.66 -5.30 0.68
N ALA A 247 7.66 -4.41 0.82
CA ALA A 247 6.65 -4.23 -0.21
C ALA A 247 7.15 -3.34 -1.36
N LYS A 248 6.66 -3.57 -2.58
CA LYS A 248 7.15 -2.86 -3.78
C LYS A 248 6.65 -1.43 -3.87
N LYS A 249 5.43 -1.16 -3.41
CA LYS A 249 4.81 0.17 -3.45
C LYS A 249 4.07 0.52 -2.16
N LEU A 250 4.09 1.80 -1.81
CA LEU A 250 3.32 2.42 -0.73
C LEU A 250 2.31 3.41 -1.32
N VAL A 251 1.05 3.21 -0.98
CA VAL A 251 -0.04 4.14 -1.27
C VAL A 251 -0.49 4.76 0.04
N LEU A 252 -0.28 6.06 0.18
CA LEU A 252 -0.73 6.84 1.33
C LEU A 252 -2.17 7.30 1.10
N THR A 253 -3.02 7.20 2.10
CA THR A 253 -4.43 7.63 2.02
C THR A 253 -4.94 8.15 3.36
N HIS A 254 -6.23 8.45 3.46
CA HIS A 254 -6.90 8.91 4.68
C HIS A 254 -6.25 10.17 5.27
N PHE A 255 -6.03 11.18 4.44
CA PHE A 255 -5.39 12.43 4.87
C PHE A 255 -6.31 13.27 5.75
N SER A 256 -5.72 13.95 6.74
CA SER A 256 -6.43 14.98 7.50
C SER A 256 -7.05 16.03 6.56
N PRO A 257 -8.26 16.54 6.84
CA PRO A 257 -8.90 17.61 6.04
C PRO A 257 -8.07 18.90 5.91
N ARG A 258 -7.03 19.06 6.74
CA ARG A 258 -6.01 20.11 6.60
C ARG A 258 -5.28 20.05 5.26
N PHE A 259 -5.09 18.84 4.72
CA PHE A 259 -4.48 18.60 3.42
C PHE A 259 -5.58 18.31 2.40
N ARG A 260 -6.10 19.35 1.77
CA ARG A 260 -7.14 19.20 0.75
C ARG A 260 -6.60 18.41 -0.44
N GLY A 261 -7.28 17.34 -0.85
CA GLY A 261 -6.96 16.57 -2.06
C GLY A 261 -7.58 17.15 -3.33
N ASP A 262 -7.55 18.48 -3.51
CA ASP A 262 -8.07 19.13 -4.72
C ASP A 262 -6.94 19.55 -5.69
N ALA A 263 -7.30 19.97 -6.91
CA ALA A 263 -6.34 20.32 -7.95
C ALA A 263 -5.64 21.69 -7.74
N ARG A 264 -5.77 22.32 -6.56
CA ARG A 264 -5.09 23.59 -6.30
C ARG A 264 -3.58 23.35 -6.15
N PRO A 265 -2.73 24.29 -6.60
CA PRO A 265 -1.29 24.15 -6.47
C PRO A 265 -0.79 23.90 -5.05
N ASP A 266 -1.43 24.50 -4.03
CA ASP A 266 -1.04 24.30 -2.62
C ASP A 266 -1.34 22.90 -2.12
N SER A 267 -2.47 22.35 -2.55
CA SER A 267 -2.92 21.00 -2.25
C SER A 267 -2.02 19.94 -2.87
N ILE A 268 -1.72 20.12 -4.15
CA ILE A 268 -0.78 19.26 -4.88
C ILE A 268 0.60 19.30 -4.22
N ARG A 269 1.10 20.50 -3.87
CA ARG A 269 2.38 20.64 -3.16
C ARG A 269 2.39 19.94 -1.81
N ALA A 270 1.30 20.01 -1.05
CA ALA A 270 1.19 19.30 0.22
C ALA A 270 1.26 17.77 0.03
N MET A 271 0.58 17.23 -0.97
CA MET A 271 0.65 15.79 -1.27
C MET A 271 2.06 15.35 -1.66
N TYR A 272 2.76 16.12 -2.50
CA TYR A 272 4.16 15.84 -2.83
C TYR A 272 5.08 15.87 -1.60
N GLU A 273 4.90 16.84 -0.70
CA GLU A 273 5.68 16.92 0.55
C GLU A 273 5.43 15.71 1.46
N ILE A 274 4.18 15.22 1.52
CA ILE A 274 3.80 14.01 2.25
C ILE A 274 4.48 12.78 1.66
N GLU A 275 4.49 12.65 0.33
CA GLU A 275 5.21 11.57 -0.35
C GLU A 275 6.71 11.62 -0.09
N GLU A 276 7.33 12.81 -0.17
CA GLU A 276 8.78 12.98 0.08
C GLU A 276 9.16 12.58 1.51
N GLN A 277 8.33 12.90 2.51
CA GLN A 277 8.55 12.45 3.89
C GLN A 277 8.57 10.93 4.01
N ALA A 278 7.63 10.25 3.34
CA ALA A 278 7.63 8.79 3.32
C ALA A 278 8.82 8.22 2.51
N ARG A 279 9.15 8.80 1.35
CA ARG A 279 10.32 8.39 0.53
C ARG A 279 11.63 8.52 1.28
N ALA A 280 11.78 9.52 2.14
CA ALA A 280 12.99 9.71 2.94
C ALA A 280 13.27 8.55 3.92
N VAL A 281 12.23 7.80 4.30
CA VAL A 281 12.30 6.65 5.20
C VAL A 281 12.24 5.32 4.45
N ALA A 282 11.52 5.29 3.34
CA ALA A 282 11.36 4.12 2.51
C ALA A 282 12.72 3.67 1.95
N SER A 283 13.02 2.37 2.02
CA SER A 283 14.23 1.79 1.43
C SER A 283 14.06 1.39 -0.04
N ILE A 284 13.16 2.08 -0.75
CA ILE A 284 12.80 1.84 -2.15
C ILE A 284 12.93 3.15 -2.95
N SER A 285 13.34 3.04 -4.21
CA SER A 285 13.66 4.21 -5.05
C SER A 285 12.43 4.85 -5.69
N GLY A 286 12.40 6.18 -5.81
CA GLY A 286 11.60 6.88 -6.84
C GLY A 286 10.06 6.80 -6.69
N GLU A 287 9.38 6.37 -7.75
CA GLU A 287 7.92 6.39 -7.98
C GLU A 287 7.12 5.33 -7.19
N ASP A 288 7.72 4.75 -6.15
CA ASP A 288 7.10 3.66 -5.40
C ASP A 288 6.26 4.12 -4.21
N VAL A 289 6.31 5.41 -3.87
CA VAL A 289 5.42 6.05 -2.90
C VAL A 289 4.50 7.01 -3.63
N VAL A 290 3.19 6.90 -3.38
CA VAL A 290 2.16 7.78 -3.96
C VAL A 290 1.11 8.17 -2.92
N ALA A 291 0.74 9.44 -2.91
CA ALA A 291 -0.43 9.93 -2.19
C ALA A 291 -1.68 9.72 -3.06
N ALA A 292 -2.62 8.90 -2.58
CA ALA A 292 -3.84 8.61 -3.31
C ALA A 292 -4.75 9.83 -3.43
N TRP A 293 -5.49 9.92 -4.52
CA TRP A 293 -6.57 10.91 -4.68
C TRP A 293 -7.87 10.22 -5.07
N ASP A 294 -8.98 10.92 -4.90
CA ASP A 294 -10.30 10.40 -5.22
C ASP A 294 -10.36 9.93 -6.68
N LEU A 295 -10.90 8.72 -6.90
CA LEU A 295 -11.01 8.06 -8.20
C LEU A 295 -9.67 7.62 -8.84
N MET A 296 -8.55 7.70 -8.11
CA MET A 296 -7.28 7.15 -8.57
C MET A 296 -7.41 5.64 -8.84
N VAL A 297 -6.89 5.19 -9.98
CA VAL A 297 -6.77 3.77 -10.33
C VAL A 297 -5.29 3.41 -10.39
N LEU A 298 -4.88 2.42 -9.61
CA LEU A 298 -3.52 1.88 -9.61
C LEU A 298 -3.53 0.42 -10.12
N PRO A 299 -3.15 0.17 -11.37
CA PRO A 299 -3.00 -1.19 -11.88
C PRO A 299 -1.87 -1.94 -11.16
N ILE A 300 -2.14 -3.18 -10.74
CA ILE A 300 -1.12 -4.06 -10.13
C ILE A 300 -0.75 -5.15 -11.14
N PRO A 301 0.46 -5.07 -11.75
CA PRO A 301 0.89 -6.02 -12.75
C PRO A 301 1.10 -7.41 -12.12
N PRO A 302 1.03 -8.49 -12.92
CA PRO A 302 1.42 -9.82 -12.49
C PRO A 302 2.87 -9.82 -11.95
N ARG A 303 3.16 -10.68 -10.96
CA ARG A 303 4.54 -10.83 -10.50
C ARG A 303 5.34 -11.60 -11.53
N GLU A 304 6.42 -10.98 -12.01
CA GLU A 304 7.47 -11.74 -12.70
C GLU A 304 8.12 -12.69 -11.69
N SER A 305 8.32 -13.95 -12.09
CA SER A 305 9.00 -14.93 -11.24
C SER A 305 10.40 -14.41 -10.92
N ARG A 306 10.74 -14.25 -9.63
CA ARG A 306 12.11 -13.90 -9.25
C ARG A 306 13.03 -15.01 -9.77
N VAL A 307 13.95 -14.66 -10.66
CA VAL A 307 15.07 -15.55 -11.01
C VAL A 307 15.93 -15.60 -9.74
N ALA A 308 15.88 -16.74 -9.05
CA ALA A 308 16.80 -17.07 -7.98
C ALA A 308 18.21 -17.25 -8.53
#